data_AF-A0A914S182-F1
#
_entry.id   AF-A0A914S182-F1
#
_cell.length_a   1.000
_cell.length_b   1.000
_cell.length_c   1.000
_cell.angle_alpha   90.00
_cell.angle_beta   90.00
_cell.angle_gamma   90.00
#
_symmetry.space_group_name_H-M   'P 1'
#
loop_
_entity.id
_entity.type
_entity.pdbx_description
1 polymer ?
#
loop_
_entity_poly.entity_id
_entity_poly.type
_entity_poly.pdbx_seq_one_letter_code
_entity_poly.pdbx_strand_id
1 'polypeptide(L)'
;MMEVAVGALKNNPVWLIKAQAATMLSRVVEVVSEDIDPSEADEIYTTLTSMLSGRLWDGKVKVIQAIITLLQSTGEKLAAEWAKTSTVQQKFIPLWKECKKKDRVYSAEAMRCASIFCEKTHSMQDASELFALIKHVIGFQGQ
;
A
#
# COMPACT_ATOMS: atom_id res chain seq x y z
N MET A 1 5.93 -7.54 -18.62
CA MET A 1 4.52 -7.34 -18.19
C MET A 1 4.41 -6.32 -17.06
N MET A 2 5.26 -6.40 -16.01
CA MET A 2 5.26 -5.39 -14.93
C MET A 2 5.53 -3.97 -15.45
N GLU A 3 6.51 -3.78 -16.34
CA GLU A 3 6.80 -2.48 -16.97
C GLU A 3 5.58 -1.86 -17.66
N VAL A 4 4.78 -2.66 -18.35
CA VAL A 4 3.57 -2.19 -19.05
C VAL A 4 2.52 -1.71 -18.04
N ALA A 5 2.28 -2.47 -16.96
CA ALA A 5 1.36 -2.06 -15.89
C ALA A 5 1.86 -0.81 -15.16
N VAL A 6 3.15 -0.75 -14.81
CA VAL A 6 3.78 0.41 -14.17
C VAL A 6 3.69 1.64 -15.07
N GLY A 7 3.95 1.50 -16.37
CA GLY A 7 3.81 2.57 -17.35
C GLY A 7 2.38 3.09 -17.46
N ALA A 8 1.39 2.19 -17.50
CA ALA A 8 -0.02 2.56 -17.53
C ALA A 8 -0.47 3.27 -16.22
N LEU A 9 0.02 2.83 -15.07
CA LEU A 9 -0.22 3.49 -13.77
C LEU A 9 0.33 4.92 -13.74
N LYS A 10 1.59 5.11 -14.17
CA LYS A 10 2.25 6.42 -14.13
C LYS A 10 1.65 7.39 -15.14
N ASN A 11 1.51 6.96 -16.40
CA ASN A 11 1.39 7.88 -17.53
C ASN A 11 -0.02 7.99 -18.13
N ASN A 12 -0.95 7.07 -17.83
CA ASN A 12 -2.26 7.11 -18.48
C ASN A 12 -3.16 8.20 -17.87
N PRO A 13 -3.78 9.10 -18.66
CA PRO A 13 -4.65 10.14 -18.12
C PRO A 13 -6.01 9.61 -17.62
N VAL A 14 -6.37 8.37 -17.96
CA VAL A 14 -7.67 7.76 -17.64
C VAL A 14 -7.58 6.95 -16.35
N TRP A 15 -8.30 7.38 -15.31
CA TRP A 15 -8.32 6.72 -14.00
C TRP A 15 -8.73 5.26 -14.04
N LEU A 16 -9.72 4.92 -14.89
CA LEU A 16 -10.16 3.54 -15.06
C LEU A 16 -9.03 2.64 -15.57
N ILE A 17 -8.20 3.13 -16.50
CA ILE A 17 -7.04 2.37 -17.00
C ILE A 17 -6.01 2.19 -15.90
N LYS A 18 -5.77 3.21 -15.06
CA LYS A 18 -4.89 3.09 -13.89
C LYS A 18 -5.37 2.03 -12.90
N ALA A 19 -6.67 1.95 -12.63
CA ALA A 19 -7.23 0.92 -11.75
C ALA A 19 -7.06 -0.50 -12.31
N GLN A 20 -7.24 -0.67 -13.63
CA GLN A 20 -6.99 -1.95 -14.29
C GLN A 20 -5.51 -2.32 -14.28
N ALA A 21 -4.63 -1.34 -14.50
CA ALA A 21 -3.19 -1.54 -14.41
C ALA A 21 -2.75 -1.94 -12.98
N ALA A 22 -3.33 -1.36 -11.93
CA ALA A 22 -3.12 -1.81 -10.56
C ALA A 22 -3.53 -3.27 -10.36
N THR A 23 -4.70 -3.65 -10.88
CA THR A 23 -5.23 -5.02 -10.78
C THR A 23 -4.34 -6.03 -11.53
N MET A 24 -3.91 -5.67 -12.74
CA MET A 24 -2.96 -6.47 -13.52
C MET A 24 -1.64 -6.64 -12.76
N LEU A 25 -1.12 -5.56 -12.16
CA LEU A 25 0.12 -5.60 -11.39
C LEU A 25 -0.01 -6.52 -10.17
N SER A 26 -1.13 -6.46 -9.43
CA SER A 26 -1.40 -7.41 -8.34
C SER A 26 -1.29 -8.84 -8.84
N ARG A 27 -1.92 -9.15 -9.96
CA ARG A 27 -1.94 -10.52 -10.50
C ARG A 27 -0.56 -10.99 -10.95
N VAL A 28 0.24 -10.10 -11.53
CA VAL A 28 1.62 -10.43 -11.92
C VAL A 28 2.46 -10.69 -10.67
N VAL A 29 2.39 -9.82 -9.66
CA VAL A 29 3.13 -9.97 -8.41
C VAL A 29 2.81 -11.29 -7.71
N GLU A 30 1.54 -11.69 -7.65
CA GLU A 30 1.15 -13.00 -7.08
C GLU A 30 1.85 -14.18 -7.77
N VAL A 31 2.05 -14.10 -9.09
CA VAL A 31 2.59 -15.19 -9.90
C VAL A 31 4.12 -15.25 -9.85
N VAL A 32 4.80 -14.10 -9.76
CA VAL A 32 6.27 -14.03 -9.89
C VAL A 32 6.99 -13.53 -8.63
N SER A 33 6.29 -13.44 -7.49
CA SER A 33 6.80 -12.84 -6.25
C SER A 33 8.17 -13.35 -5.75
N GLU A 34 8.46 -14.64 -5.98
CA GLU A 34 9.74 -15.25 -5.60
C GLU A 34 10.90 -14.65 -6.39
N ASP A 35 10.67 -14.34 -7.67
CA ASP A 35 11.65 -13.81 -8.63
C ASP A 35 11.79 -12.28 -8.57
N ILE A 36 10.87 -11.58 -7.89
CA ILE A 36 10.97 -10.12 -7.75
C ILE A 36 12.11 -9.77 -6.78
N ASP A 37 13.07 -8.99 -7.27
CA ASP A 37 14.16 -8.41 -6.50
C ASP A 37 13.64 -7.31 -5.55
N PRO A 38 14.22 -7.12 -4.35
CA PRO A 38 13.78 -6.09 -3.41
C PRO A 38 13.74 -4.67 -4.00
N SER A 39 14.65 -4.31 -4.91
CA SER A 39 14.68 -2.99 -5.55
C SER A 39 13.52 -2.78 -6.51
N GLU A 40 13.17 -3.79 -7.30
CA GLU A 40 12.01 -3.76 -8.18
C GLU A 40 10.71 -3.71 -7.38
N ALA A 41 10.60 -4.51 -6.31
CA ALA A 41 9.48 -4.44 -5.38
C ALA A 41 9.34 -3.03 -4.79
N ASP A 42 10.44 -2.37 -4.44
CA ASP A 42 10.40 -1.00 -3.91
C ASP A 42 9.95 0.03 -4.94
N GLU A 43 10.36 -0.11 -6.21
CA GLU A 43 9.89 0.76 -7.28
C GLU A 43 8.37 0.60 -7.48
N ILE A 44 7.88 -0.65 -7.46
CA ILE A 44 6.46 -0.96 -7.56
C ILE A 44 5.70 -0.32 -6.38
N TYR A 45 6.18 -0.52 -5.15
CA TYR A 45 5.59 0.06 -3.94
C TYR A 45 5.54 1.59 -4.03
N THR A 46 6.65 2.22 -4.41
CA THR A 46 6.76 3.68 -4.56
C THR A 46 5.82 4.21 -5.64
N THR A 47 5.70 3.49 -6.75
CA THR A 47 4.76 3.83 -7.83
C THR A 47 3.32 3.78 -7.34
N LEU A 48 2.91 2.68 -6.71
CA LEU A 48 1.55 2.51 -6.21
C LEU A 48 1.20 3.54 -5.14
N THR A 49 2.08 3.78 -4.17
CA THR A 49 1.85 4.76 -3.11
C THR A 49 1.81 6.20 -3.62
N SER A 50 2.55 6.53 -4.68
CA SER A 50 2.43 7.85 -5.33
C SER A 50 1.03 8.12 -5.89
N MET A 51 0.32 7.08 -6.35
CA MET A 51 -1.05 7.15 -6.86
C MET A 51 -2.09 7.35 -5.75
N LEU A 52 -1.70 7.19 -4.48
CA LEU A 52 -2.57 7.48 -3.34
C LEU A 52 -2.69 8.98 -3.04
N SER A 53 -1.78 9.80 -3.57
CA SER A 53 -1.86 11.25 -3.38
C SER A 53 -3.13 11.86 -4.02
N GLY A 54 -3.57 13.02 -3.50
CA GLY A 54 -4.68 13.77 -4.08
C GLY A 54 -6.09 13.29 -3.69
N ARG A 55 -7.06 13.54 -4.59
CA ARG A 55 -8.49 13.29 -4.34
C ARG A 55 -8.80 11.78 -4.36
N LEU A 56 -9.90 11.42 -3.73
CA LEU A 56 -10.50 10.10 -3.87
C LEU A 56 -11.16 9.99 -5.25
N TRP A 57 -11.02 8.84 -5.89
CA TRP A 57 -11.57 8.55 -7.22
C TRP A 57 -11.96 7.08 -7.34
N ASP A 58 -12.89 6.78 -8.25
CA ASP A 58 -13.46 5.45 -8.44
C ASP A 58 -12.42 4.48 -9.01
N GLY A 59 -11.95 3.56 -8.17
CA GLY A 59 -10.88 2.61 -8.51
C GLY A 59 -9.60 2.80 -7.69
N LYS A 60 -9.48 3.86 -6.88
CA LYS A 60 -8.33 4.05 -5.98
C LYS A 60 -8.17 2.92 -4.97
N VAL A 61 -9.28 2.28 -4.57
CA VAL A 61 -9.26 1.04 -3.77
C VAL A 61 -8.45 -0.08 -4.45
N LYS A 62 -8.47 -0.17 -5.79
CA LYS A 62 -7.66 -1.16 -6.52
C LYS A 62 -6.15 -0.92 -6.36
N VAL A 63 -5.74 0.34 -6.21
CA VAL A 63 -4.35 0.68 -5.90
C VAL A 63 -3.98 0.18 -4.50
N ILE A 64 -4.84 0.41 -3.50
CA ILE A 64 -4.62 -0.12 -2.14
C ILE A 64 -4.54 -1.65 -2.16
N GLN A 65 -5.46 -2.32 -2.87
CA GLN A 65 -5.44 -3.78 -3.00
C GLN A 65 -4.15 -4.28 -3.64
N ALA A 66 -3.62 -3.58 -4.65
CA ALA A 66 -2.34 -3.93 -5.24
C ALA A 66 -1.16 -3.77 -4.28
N ILE A 67 -1.16 -2.74 -3.42
CA ILE A 67 -0.15 -2.57 -2.38
C ILE A 67 -0.23 -3.71 -1.36
N ILE A 68 -1.45 -4.11 -0.99
CA ILE A 68 -1.66 -5.24 -0.09
C ILE A 68 -1.07 -6.52 -0.66
N THR A 69 -1.41 -6.85 -1.90
CA THR A 69 -0.85 -8.03 -2.59
C THR A 69 0.67 -7.97 -2.61
N LEU A 70 1.26 -6.82 -2.96
CA LEU A 70 2.71 -6.64 -2.96
C LEU A 70 3.31 -6.88 -1.57
N LEU A 71 2.77 -6.26 -0.52
CA LEU A 71 3.27 -6.44 0.84
C LEU A 71 3.13 -7.88 1.33
N GLN A 72 2.05 -8.58 0.98
CA GLN A 72 1.88 -9.98 1.33
C GLN A 72 2.89 -10.88 0.62
N SER A 73 3.19 -10.59 -0.64
CA SER A 73 4.09 -11.37 -1.49
C SER A 73 5.57 -11.08 -1.25
N THR A 74 5.95 -9.83 -0.99
CA THR A 74 7.35 -9.38 -0.94
C THR A 74 7.68 -8.56 0.30
N GLY A 75 6.77 -8.48 1.29
CA GLY A 75 6.90 -7.60 2.46
C GLY A 75 8.16 -7.79 3.28
N GLU A 76 8.59 -9.04 3.51
CA GLU A 76 9.83 -9.33 4.25
C GLU A 76 11.08 -8.82 3.52
N LYS A 77 11.12 -9.03 2.18
CA LYS A 77 12.19 -8.52 1.31
C LYS A 77 12.23 -6.99 1.33
N LEU A 78 11.06 -6.36 1.23
CA LEU A 78 10.90 -4.90 1.30
C LEU A 78 11.32 -4.33 2.65
N ALA A 79 10.90 -4.95 3.75
CA ALA A 79 11.26 -4.54 5.09
C ALA A 79 12.79 -4.57 5.31
N ALA A 80 13.44 -5.67 4.88
CA ALA A 80 14.88 -5.79 4.92
C ALA A 80 15.58 -4.71 4.07
N GLU A 81 15.06 -4.40 2.88
CA GLU A 81 15.61 -3.36 2.01
C GLU A 81 15.49 -1.95 2.61
N TRP A 82 14.30 -1.60 3.13
CA TRP A 82 14.06 -0.30 3.76
C TRP A 82 14.83 -0.12 5.07
N ALA A 83 15.11 -1.21 5.79
CA ALA A 83 15.94 -1.18 6.99
C ALA A 83 17.39 -0.77 6.69
N LYS A 84 17.95 -1.16 5.53
CA LYS A 84 19.32 -0.77 5.12
C LYS A 84 19.50 0.75 5.04
N THR A 85 18.43 1.47 4.71
CA THR A 85 18.42 2.93 4.52
C THR A 85 17.64 3.67 5.60
N SER A 86 17.12 2.97 6.61
CA SER A 86 16.26 3.53 7.67
C SER A 86 15.04 4.29 7.13
N THR A 87 14.43 3.79 6.04
CA THR A 87 13.33 4.47 5.34
C THR A 87 11.94 3.88 5.61
N VAL A 88 11.82 2.87 6.47
CA VAL A 88 10.53 2.20 6.79
C VAL A 88 9.43 3.20 7.14
N GLN A 89 9.70 4.12 8.07
CA GLN A 89 8.70 5.11 8.49
C GLN A 89 8.27 6.03 7.34
N GLN A 90 9.20 6.40 6.45
CA GLN A 90 8.89 7.23 5.28
C GLN A 90 7.96 6.49 4.30
N LYS A 91 8.14 5.17 4.16
CA LYS A 91 7.30 4.31 3.33
C LYS A 91 5.90 4.12 3.91
N PHE A 92 5.72 4.28 5.23
CA PHE A 92 4.40 4.21 5.89
C PHE A 92 3.54 5.47 5.68
N ILE A 93 4.15 6.66 5.61
CA ILE A 93 3.44 7.96 5.57
C ILE A 93 2.31 8.03 4.52
N PRO A 94 2.50 7.58 3.26
CA PRO A 94 1.42 7.60 2.27
C PRO A 94 0.20 6.79 2.69
N LEU A 95 0.39 5.60 3.27
CA LEU A 95 -0.70 4.74 3.75
C LEU A 95 -1.43 5.37 4.93
N TRP A 96 -0.67 5.97 5.86
CA TRP A 96 -1.22 6.60 7.04
C TRP A 96 -2.16 7.77 6.72
N LYS A 97 -1.84 8.55 5.68
CA LYS A 97 -2.72 9.63 5.19
C LYS A 97 -4.04 9.11 4.66
N GLU A 98 -4.05 7.95 4.01
CA GLU A 98 -5.25 7.36 3.46
C GLU A 98 -6.14 6.72 4.54
N CYS A 99 -5.56 6.21 5.62
CA CYS A 99 -6.29 5.73 6.80
C CYS A 99 -7.19 6.83 7.41
N LYS A 100 -6.82 8.11 7.28
CA LYS A 100 -7.52 9.24 7.89
C LYS A 100 -8.59 9.88 6.99
N LYS A 101 -8.91 9.29 5.84
CA LYS A 101 -9.96 9.82 4.95
C LYS A 101 -11.35 9.65 5.57
N LYS A 102 -12.26 10.55 5.20
CA LYS A 102 -13.66 10.56 5.71
C LYS A 102 -14.51 9.41 5.18
N ASP A 103 -14.19 8.91 3.99
CA ASP A 103 -14.86 7.75 3.42
C ASP A 103 -14.49 6.52 4.26
N ARG A 104 -15.47 5.97 4.99
CA ARG A 104 -15.25 4.89 5.95
C ARG A 104 -14.85 3.58 5.28
N VAL A 105 -15.38 3.28 4.11
CA VAL A 105 -15.08 2.03 3.39
C VAL A 105 -13.67 2.07 2.84
N TYR A 106 -13.30 3.19 2.22
CA TYR A 106 -11.93 3.42 1.74
C TYR A 106 -10.92 3.47 2.89
N SER A 107 -11.24 4.19 3.96
CA SER A 107 -10.40 4.31 5.16
C SER A 107 -10.15 2.95 5.81
N ALA A 108 -11.17 2.09 5.92
CA ALA A 108 -11.02 0.74 6.45
C ALA A 108 -10.07 -0.13 5.58
N GLU A 109 -10.16 -0.05 4.25
CA GLU A 109 -9.24 -0.78 3.38
C GLU A 109 -7.80 -0.22 3.47
N ALA A 110 -7.64 1.09 3.63
CA ALA A 110 -6.34 1.71 3.90
C ALA A 110 -5.75 1.24 5.25
N MET A 111 -6.58 1.12 6.29
CA MET A 111 -6.17 0.58 7.59
C MET A 111 -5.74 -0.88 7.49
N ARG A 112 -6.44 -1.70 6.68
CA ARG A 112 -6.03 -3.08 6.38
C ARG A 112 -4.67 -3.12 5.69
N CYS A 113 -4.42 -2.21 4.75
CA CYS A 113 -3.12 -2.09 4.11
C CYS A 113 -2.02 -1.69 5.12
N ALA A 114 -2.31 -0.69 5.95
CA ALA A 114 -1.40 -0.24 6.99
C ALA A 114 -1.07 -1.34 8.01
N SER A 115 -2.04 -2.19 8.39
CA SER A 115 -1.78 -3.29 9.33
C SER A 115 -0.83 -4.33 8.75
N ILE A 116 -0.98 -4.67 7.47
CA ILE A 116 -0.09 -5.61 6.77
C ILE A 116 1.31 -5.00 6.66
N PHE A 117 1.41 -3.69 6.37
CA PHE A 117 2.69 -2.99 6.39
C PHE A 117 3.37 -3.13 7.75
N CYS A 118 2.65 -2.85 8.85
CA CYS A 118 3.19 -2.94 10.20
C CYS A 118 3.60 -4.38 10.55
N GLU A 119 2.82 -5.38 10.14
CA GLU A 119 3.13 -6.80 10.33
C GLU A 119 4.47 -7.14 9.68
N LYS A 120 4.62 -6.83 8.38
CA LYS A 120 5.81 -7.18 7.58
C LYS A 120 7.05 -6.39 7.94
N THR A 121 6.89 -5.17 8.45
CA THR A 121 8.01 -4.32 8.86
C THR A 121 8.33 -4.43 10.34
N HIS A 122 7.51 -5.15 11.11
CA HIS A 122 7.56 -5.21 12.56
C HIS A 122 7.58 -3.82 13.25
N SER A 123 7.01 -2.80 12.60
CA SER A 123 6.96 -1.44 13.14
C SER A 123 5.93 -1.33 14.27
N MET A 124 6.38 -1.53 15.51
CA MET A 124 5.53 -1.45 16.70
C MET A 124 4.95 -0.05 16.93
N GLN A 125 5.71 0.99 16.56
CA GLN A 125 5.25 2.38 16.67
C GLN A 125 4.05 2.61 15.74
N ASP A 126 4.20 2.29 14.45
CA ASP A 126 3.15 2.49 13.45
C ASP A 126 1.91 1.61 13.75
N ALA A 127 2.13 0.38 14.24
CA ALA A 127 1.05 -0.49 14.68
C ALA A 127 0.25 0.12 15.86
N SER A 128 0.95 0.69 16.84
CA SER A 128 0.33 1.33 18.01
C SER A 128 -0.52 2.54 17.59
N GLU A 129 -0.01 3.38 16.69
CA GLU A 129 -0.77 4.51 16.13
C GLU A 129 -2.01 4.03 15.36
N LEU A 130 -1.86 2.98 14.55
CA LEU A 130 -2.97 2.39 13.80
C LEU A 130 -4.06 1.83 14.72
N PHE A 131 -3.69 1.10 15.78
CA PHE A 131 -4.65 0.61 16.77
C PHE A 131 -5.41 1.74 17.48
N ALA A 132 -4.73 2.82 17.83
CA ALA A 132 -5.37 4.00 18.42
C ALA A 132 -6.39 4.62 17.46
N LEU A 133 -6.06 4.73 16.18
CA LEU A 133 -6.97 5.22 15.14
C LEU A 133 -8.18 4.29 14.97
N ILE A 134 -7.98 2.98 14.90
CA ILE A 134 -9.08 2.01 14.77
C ILE A 134 -10.03 2.12 15.97
N LYS A 135 -9.51 2.18 17.21
CA LYS A 135 -10.31 2.39 18.43
C LYS A 135 -11.16 3.66 18.33
N HIS A 136 -10.57 4.75 17.86
CA HIS A 136 -11.29 6.00 17.67
C HIS A 136 -12.42 5.87 16.63
N VAL A 137 -12.16 5.20 15.50
CA VAL A 137 -13.14 5.04 14.41
C VAL A 137 -14.31 4.15 14.79
N ILE A 138 -14.07 3.07 15.54
CA ILE A 138 -15.13 2.16 16.00
C ILE A 138 -15.81 2.65 17.29
N GLY A 139 -15.40 3.79 17.85
CA GLY A 139 -15.96 4.34 19.09
C GLY A 139 -15.63 3.52 20.34
N PHE A 140 -14.58 2.69 20.30
CA PHE A 140 -14.17 1.89 21.46
C PHE A 140 -13.42 2.77 22.45
N GLN A 141 -14.14 3.28 23.45
CA GLN A 141 -13.56 3.79 24.69
C GLN A 141 -13.48 2.61 25.65
N GLY A 142 -12.27 2.11 25.89
CA GLY A 142 -12.07 1.05 26.89
C GLY A 142 -12.58 1.52 28.25
N GLN A 143 -13.42 0.69 28.88
CA GLN A 143 -13.73 0.79 30.30
C GLN A 143 -12.49 0.51 31.14
#